data_AF-Q8GSP8-F1
#
_entry.id   AF-Q8GSP8-F1
#
_cell.length_a   1.000
_cell.length_b   1.000
_cell.length_c   1.000
_cell.angle_alpha   90.00
_cell.angle_beta   90.00
_cell.angle_gamma   90.00
#
_symmetry.space_group_name_H-M   'P 1'
#
loop_
_entity.id
_entity.type
_entity.pdbx_description
1 polymer ?
#
loop_
_entity_poly.entity_id
_entity_poly.type
_entity_poly.pdbx_seq_one_letter_code
_entity_poly.pdbx_strand_id
1 'polypeptide(L)'
;MLRSAGRVAAVALLALFALGCVSAAAKPSTDRLVAAIKSKNLSAVVDALSVKGLDVNTPDSTRRLPLVEAARSRDARLVGALLDQGALARVSDGTTTPLHLSMQGGSAAIVKLLLAHGADPNAKDKTGASARSTAAAVKELADLLKQWDARGAMAFEDEPGAWIREERDGQSYYWKPANGESRWAVPPSCAWQRVTVQGHPIKYINSLTGQETTRVPPALAWARVTAADGSALWLNWASRVASAAATAPAELPAELAAELAMHPNRRWYNTATREYVYTDPAYATPWRELVDEASGAPFFFNVETGDTTWELPAALAWTEVIESSSGADGESGSGSEAGPRYFHNTVSGEVAWSAPEGSRHVFVEASAADL
;
A
#
# COMPACT_ATOMS: atom_id res chain seq x y z
N MET A 1 -7.55 29.49 -29.31
CA MET A 1 -7.91 28.69 -28.13
C MET A 1 -7.98 27.17 -28.39
N LEU A 2 -7.34 26.61 -29.44
CA LEU A 2 -7.45 25.16 -29.76
C LEU A 2 -6.15 24.58 -30.37
N ARG A 3 -4.98 24.76 -29.73
CA ARG A 3 -3.70 24.26 -30.29
C ARG A 3 -2.83 23.36 -29.38
N SER A 4 -3.28 22.96 -28.19
CA SER A 4 -2.48 22.10 -27.29
C SER A 4 -3.09 20.74 -26.92
N ALA A 5 -4.31 20.40 -27.36
CA ALA A 5 -4.94 19.10 -27.07
C ALA A 5 -4.38 17.91 -27.89
N GLY A 6 -3.32 18.10 -28.70
CA GLY A 6 -2.91 17.16 -29.75
C GLY A 6 -1.97 16.03 -29.35
N ARG A 7 -1.50 15.92 -28.09
CA ARG A 7 -0.50 14.88 -27.74
C ARG A 7 -0.93 13.86 -26.68
N VAL A 8 -1.88 14.19 -25.80
CA VAL A 8 -2.30 13.24 -24.75
C VAL A 8 -3.25 12.15 -25.29
N ALA A 9 -4.02 12.44 -26.34
CA ALA A 9 -4.91 11.44 -26.95
C ALA A 9 -4.19 10.38 -27.80
N ALA A 10 -2.97 10.63 -28.27
CA ALA A 10 -2.27 9.71 -29.17
C ALA A 10 -1.69 8.48 -28.45
N VAL A 11 -1.27 8.62 -27.19
CA VAL A 11 -0.70 7.50 -26.41
C VAL A 11 -1.79 6.54 -25.91
N ALA A 12 -2.99 7.05 -25.63
CA ALA A 12 -4.13 6.20 -25.26
C ALA A 12 -4.71 5.41 -26.45
N LEU A 13 -4.62 5.94 -27.68
CA LEU A 13 -5.20 5.26 -28.85
C LEU A 13 -4.32 4.13 -29.41
N LEU A 14 -3.00 4.21 -29.26
CA LEU A 14 -2.09 3.14 -29.70
C LEU A 14 -2.15 1.88 -28.83
N ALA A 15 -2.60 1.98 -27.57
CA ALA A 15 -2.82 0.81 -26.72
C ALA A 15 -4.10 0.03 -27.10
N LEU A 16 -5.08 0.65 -27.76
CA LEU A 16 -6.37 0.01 -28.04
C LEU A 16 -6.35 -0.95 -29.25
N PHE A 17 -5.43 -0.77 -30.21
CA PHE A 17 -5.35 -1.67 -31.37
C PHE A 17 -4.65 -3.00 -31.07
N ALA A 18 -3.76 -3.05 -30.08
CA ALA A 18 -3.12 -4.31 -29.69
C ALA A 18 -4.04 -5.22 -28.87
N LEU A 19 -5.03 -4.68 -28.13
CA LEU A 19 -5.96 -5.52 -27.35
C LEU A 19 -6.97 -6.28 -28.23
N GLY A 20 -7.33 -5.75 -29.40
CA GLY A 20 -8.34 -6.37 -30.27
C GLY A 20 -7.94 -7.77 -30.76
N CYS A 21 -6.70 -7.93 -31.24
CA CYS A 21 -6.22 -9.21 -31.76
C CYS A 21 -5.92 -10.24 -30.67
N VAL A 22 -5.51 -9.80 -29.47
CA VAL A 22 -5.25 -10.72 -28.35
C VAL A 22 -6.54 -11.35 -27.83
N SER A 23 -7.66 -10.59 -27.82
CA SER A 23 -8.92 -11.06 -27.23
C SER A 23 -9.54 -12.30 -27.92
N ALA A 24 -9.34 -12.46 -29.23
CA ALA A 24 -9.94 -13.59 -29.95
C ALA A 24 -9.16 -14.90 -29.74
N ALA A 25 -7.81 -14.83 -29.78
CA ALA A 25 -6.93 -15.97 -29.54
C ALA A 25 -6.91 -16.40 -28.06
N ALA A 26 -7.26 -15.50 -27.13
CA ALA A 26 -7.34 -15.80 -25.70
C ALA A 26 -8.49 -16.75 -25.34
N LYS A 27 -9.60 -16.77 -26.11
CA LYS A 27 -10.78 -17.58 -25.74
C LYS A 27 -10.49 -19.09 -25.72
N PRO A 28 -9.86 -19.70 -26.76
CA PRO A 28 -9.50 -21.12 -26.70
C PRO A 28 -8.56 -21.50 -25.55
N SER A 29 -7.62 -20.63 -25.16
CA SER A 29 -6.72 -20.90 -24.03
C SER A 29 -7.45 -20.81 -22.69
N THR A 30 -8.32 -19.82 -22.51
CA THR A 30 -9.15 -19.67 -21.31
C THR A 30 -10.17 -20.79 -21.19
N ASP A 31 -10.77 -21.24 -22.30
CA ASP A 31 -11.66 -22.40 -22.35
C ASP A 31 -10.97 -23.67 -21.84
N ARG A 32 -9.71 -23.91 -22.26
CA ARG A 32 -8.89 -25.04 -21.78
C ARG A 32 -8.61 -24.92 -20.28
N LEU A 33 -8.26 -23.74 -19.80
CA LEU A 33 -8.02 -23.49 -18.38
C LEU A 33 -9.27 -23.79 -17.54
N VAL A 34 -10.44 -23.27 -17.93
CA VAL A 34 -11.70 -23.53 -17.23
C VAL A 34 -12.07 -25.01 -17.28
N ALA A 35 -11.85 -25.70 -18.40
CA ALA A 35 -12.05 -27.14 -18.48
C ALA A 35 -11.14 -27.94 -17.52
N ALA A 36 -9.86 -27.55 -17.39
CA ALA A 36 -8.92 -28.15 -16.45
C ALA A 36 -9.31 -27.90 -14.97
N ILE A 37 -9.83 -26.72 -14.66
CA ILE A 37 -10.36 -26.39 -13.32
C ILE A 37 -11.55 -27.29 -12.99
N LYS A 38 -12.49 -27.46 -13.93
CA LYS A 38 -13.67 -28.32 -13.74
C LYS A 38 -13.32 -29.79 -13.51
N SER A 39 -12.25 -30.28 -14.14
CA SER A 39 -11.76 -31.63 -13.90
C SER A 39 -10.96 -31.77 -12.60
N LYS A 40 -10.77 -30.68 -11.85
CA LYS A 40 -9.98 -30.60 -10.61
C LYS A 40 -8.55 -31.11 -10.76
N ASN A 41 -7.99 -31.01 -11.97
CA ASN A 41 -6.66 -31.49 -12.28
C ASN A 41 -5.66 -30.34 -12.19
N LEU A 42 -4.98 -30.23 -11.05
CA LEU A 42 -3.99 -29.18 -10.80
C LEU A 42 -2.86 -29.17 -11.85
N SER A 43 -2.38 -30.34 -12.29
CA SER A 43 -1.34 -30.43 -13.32
C SER A 43 -1.81 -29.80 -14.63
N ALA A 44 -3.02 -30.16 -15.07
CA ALA A 44 -3.58 -29.59 -16.30
C ALA A 44 -3.85 -28.07 -16.18
N VAL A 45 -4.16 -27.59 -14.98
CA VAL A 45 -4.30 -26.15 -14.71
C VAL A 45 -2.93 -25.46 -14.82
N VAL A 46 -1.88 -26.00 -14.22
CA VAL A 46 -0.51 -25.44 -14.31
C VAL A 46 -0.03 -25.42 -15.76
N ASP A 47 -0.27 -26.50 -16.52
CA ASP A 47 0.08 -26.56 -17.95
C ASP A 47 -0.68 -25.51 -18.76
N ALA A 48 -1.97 -25.32 -18.47
CA ALA A 48 -2.79 -24.30 -19.12
C ALA A 48 -2.34 -22.87 -18.76
N LEU A 49 -1.93 -22.64 -17.51
CA LEU A 49 -1.42 -21.35 -17.03
C LEU A 49 -0.05 -20.99 -17.62
N SER A 50 0.73 -21.99 -18.04
CA SER A 50 2.05 -21.79 -18.64
C SER A 50 2.00 -21.28 -20.10
N VAL A 51 0.80 -21.14 -20.67
CA VAL A 51 0.61 -20.63 -22.03
C VAL A 51 0.96 -19.13 -22.10
N LYS A 52 1.98 -18.79 -22.90
CA LYS A 52 2.41 -17.40 -23.09
C LYS A 52 1.25 -16.51 -23.58
N GLY A 53 1.09 -15.35 -22.93
CA GLY A 53 0.08 -14.35 -23.28
C GLY A 53 -1.33 -14.67 -22.80
N LEU A 54 -1.52 -15.73 -22.01
CA LEU A 54 -2.78 -15.98 -21.33
C LEU A 54 -3.03 -14.89 -20.28
N ASP A 55 -4.18 -14.23 -20.38
CA ASP A 55 -4.71 -13.40 -19.30
C ASP A 55 -5.75 -14.20 -18.51
N VAL A 56 -5.39 -14.57 -17.27
CA VAL A 56 -6.23 -15.35 -16.36
C VAL A 56 -7.51 -14.63 -15.93
N ASN A 57 -7.60 -13.32 -16.16
CA ASN A 57 -8.77 -12.51 -15.86
C ASN A 57 -9.76 -12.43 -17.03
N THR A 58 -9.40 -12.99 -18.19
CA THR A 58 -10.35 -13.10 -19.30
C THR A 58 -11.38 -14.18 -19.04
N PRO A 59 -12.66 -13.95 -19.39
CA PRO A 59 -13.67 -15.00 -19.31
C PRO A 59 -13.57 -15.95 -20.51
N ASP A 60 -13.98 -17.20 -20.29
CA ASP A 60 -14.09 -18.22 -21.31
C ASP A 60 -15.23 -17.91 -22.32
N SER A 61 -15.38 -18.73 -23.36
CA SER A 61 -16.42 -18.59 -24.40
C SER A 61 -17.85 -18.64 -23.86
N THR A 62 -18.05 -19.18 -22.64
CA THR A 62 -19.32 -19.23 -21.93
C THR A 62 -19.47 -18.13 -20.86
N ARG A 63 -18.56 -17.14 -20.86
CA ARG A 63 -18.47 -16.01 -19.92
C ARG A 63 -18.12 -16.41 -18.47
N ARG A 64 -17.51 -17.56 -18.25
CA ARG A 64 -17.03 -17.98 -16.93
C ARG A 64 -15.63 -17.45 -16.70
N LEU A 65 -15.40 -16.90 -15.51
CA LEU A 65 -14.08 -16.50 -15.08
C LEU A 65 -13.36 -17.67 -14.40
N PRO A 66 -12.08 -17.94 -14.71
CA PRO A 66 -11.31 -19.04 -14.13
C PRO A 66 -11.36 -19.06 -12.59
N LEU A 67 -11.16 -17.91 -11.94
CA LEU A 67 -11.15 -17.82 -10.48
C LEU A 67 -12.53 -18.12 -9.85
N VAL A 68 -13.62 -17.71 -10.50
CA VAL A 68 -14.98 -18.00 -10.04
C VAL A 68 -15.25 -19.51 -10.12
N GLU A 69 -14.85 -20.16 -11.21
CA GLU A 69 -15.00 -21.61 -11.37
C GLU A 69 -14.13 -22.37 -10.35
N ALA A 70 -12.89 -21.91 -10.09
CA ALA A 70 -12.02 -22.51 -9.09
C ALA A 70 -12.62 -22.40 -7.68
N ALA A 71 -13.20 -21.25 -7.31
CA ALA A 71 -13.91 -21.09 -6.05
C ALA A 71 -15.13 -22.02 -5.94
N ARG A 72 -15.90 -22.19 -7.03
CA ARG A 72 -17.04 -23.13 -7.09
C ARG A 72 -16.59 -24.58 -6.90
N SER A 73 -15.41 -24.95 -7.41
CA SER A 73 -14.84 -26.28 -7.24
C SER A 73 -14.51 -26.63 -5.78
N ARG A 74 -14.38 -25.60 -4.92
CA ARG A 74 -13.93 -25.65 -3.52
C ARG A 74 -12.51 -26.21 -3.33
N ASP A 75 -11.68 -26.19 -4.36
CA ASP A 75 -10.27 -26.59 -4.26
C ASP A 75 -9.37 -25.37 -4.06
N ALA A 76 -8.83 -25.23 -2.84
CA ALA A 76 -7.96 -24.11 -2.47
C ALA A 76 -6.66 -24.07 -3.29
N ARG A 77 -6.17 -25.21 -3.78
CA ARG A 77 -4.94 -25.27 -4.59
C ARG A 77 -5.16 -24.63 -5.96
N LEU A 78 -6.34 -24.86 -6.57
CA LEU A 78 -6.69 -24.24 -7.84
C LEU A 78 -6.88 -22.73 -7.70
N VAL A 79 -7.51 -22.30 -6.60
CA VAL A 79 -7.65 -20.88 -6.28
C VAL A 79 -6.27 -20.24 -6.09
N GLY A 80 -5.40 -20.85 -5.28
CA GLY A 80 -4.04 -20.36 -5.04
C GLY A 80 -3.23 -20.25 -6.33
N ALA A 81 -3.23 -21.29 -7.16
CA ALA A 81 -2.50 -21.28 -8.44
C ALA A 81 -2.97 -20.14 -9.37
N LEU A 82 -4.27 -19.83 -9.41
CA LEU A 82 -4.77 -18.70 -10.20
C LEU A 82 -4.38 -17.35 -9.60
N LEU A 83 -4.50 -17.19 -8.28
CA LEU A 83 -4.14 -15.97 -7.58
C LEU A 83 -2.64 -15.66 -7.68
N ASP A 84 -1.79 -16.68 -7.62
CA ASP A 84 -0.34 -16.58 -7.82
C ASP A 84 0.02 -16.15 -9.26
N GLN A 85 -0.87 -16.38 -10.24
CA GLN A 85 -0.75 -15.91 -11.62
C GLN A 85 -1.44 -14.56 -11.87
N GLY A 86 -1.80 -13.83 -10.81
CA GLY A 86 -2.39 -12.49 -10.91
C GLY A 86 -3.90 -12.47 -11.22
N ALA A 87 -4.62 -13.55 -10.89
CA ALA A 87 -6.08 -13.50 -10.93
C ALA A 87 -6.61 -12.50 -9.89
N LEU A 88 -7.48 -11.60 -10.35
CA LEU A 88 -8.05 -10.54 -9.53
C LEU A 88 -9.15 -11.10 -8.62
N ALA A 89 -8.98 -11.01 -7.30
CA ALA A 89 -9.92 -11.59 -6.34
C ALA A 89 -11.29 -10.86 -6.29
N ARG A 90 -11.36 -9.63 -6.80
CA ARG A 90 -12.57 -8.79 -6.86
C ARG A 90 -13.47 -9.05 -8.07
N VAL A 91 -13.10 -9.98 -8.95
CA VAL A 91 -13.91 -10.26 -10.14
C VAL A 91 -15.28 -10.82 -9.79
N SER A 92 -16.24 -10.64 -10.69
CA SER A 92 -17.54 -11.30 -10.63
C SER A 92 -17.94 -11.77 -12.02
N ASP A 93 -18.69 -12.87 -12.09
CA ASP A 93 -19.33 -13.34 -13.32
C ASP A 93 -20.62 -12.55 -13.67
N GLY A 94 -20.65 -11.29 -13.21
CA GLY A 94 -21.82 -10.42 -13.23
C GLY A 94 -22.82 -10.69 -12.11
N THR A 95 -22.70 -11.79 -11.37
CA THR A 95 -23.61 -12.12 -10.25
C THR A 95 -22.91 -12.25 -8.91
N THR A 96 -21.82 -13.00 -8.89
CA THR A 96 -21.27 -13.59 -7.67
C THR A 96 -19.76 -13.46 -7.73
N THR A 97 -19.15 -13.01 -6.63
CA THR A 97 -17.69 -13.00 -6.52
C THR A 97 -17.18 -14.36 -6.05
N PRO A 98 -15.91 -14.71 -6.31
CA PRO A 98 -15.27 -15.88 -5.70
C PRO A 98 -15.43 -15.93 -4.17
N LEU A 99 -15.50 -14.76 -3.52
CA LEU A 99 -15.66 -14.64 -2.07
C LEU A 99 -17.06 -15.07 -1.61
N HIS A 100 -18.13 -14.71 -2.32
CA HIS A 100 -19.48 -15.20 -1.99
C HIS A 100 -19.55 -16.73 -2.03
N LEU A 101 -19.00 -17.35 -3.07
CA LEU A 101 -19.00 -18.81 -3.24
C LEU A 101 -18.22 -19.53 -2.15
N SER A 102 -17.10 -18.96 -1.71
CA SER A 102 -16.25 -19.54 -0.66
C SER A 102 -16.80 -19.29 0.76
N MET A 103 -17.49 -18.17 0.97
CA MET A 103 -18.23 -17.85 2.21
C MET A 103 -19.43 -18.78 2.39
N GLN A 104 -20.28 -18.94 1.39
CA GLN A 104 -21.33 -19.98 1.36
C GLN A 104 -20.71 -21.39 1.40
N GLY A 105 -19.50 -21.48 0.85
CA GLY A 105 -18.60 -22.62 0.88
C GLY A 105 -18.32 -23.20 2.27
N GLY A 106 -18.15 -22.32 3.25
CA GLY A 106 -17.51 -22.65 4.52
C GLY A 106 -16.00 -22.88 4.41
N SER A 107 -15.36 -22.55 3.28
CA SER A 107 -13.95 -22.86 3.04
C SER A 107 -13.04 -21.74 3.52
N ALA A 108 -12.60 -21.82 4.78
CA ALA A 108 -11.73 -20.83 5.39
C ALA A 108 -10.41 -20.62 4.64
N ALA A 109 -9.83 -21.70 4.09
CA ALA A 109 -8.61 -21.61 3.28
C ALA A 109 -8.80 -20.74 2.02
N ILE A 110 -9.90 -20.94 1.28
CA ILE A 110 -10.19 -20.14 0.08
C ILE A 110 -10.53 -18.70 0.46
N VAL A 111 -11.30 -18.50 1.52
CA VAL A 111 -11.65 -17.16 2.02
C VAL A 111 -10.38 -16.39 2.40
N LYS A 112 -9.46 -17.02 3.14
CA LYS A 112 -8.19 -16.38 3.52
C LYS A 112 -7.36 -16.00 2.29
N LEU A 113 -7.21 -16.90 1.32
CA LEU A 113 -6.50 -16.62 0.06
C LEU A 113 -7.13 -15.44 -0.70
N LEU A 114 -8.45 -15.43 -0.87
CA LEU A 114 -9.14 -14.37 -1.59
C LEU A 114 -9.03 -13.02 -0.86
N LEU A 115 -9.16 -12.99 0.46
CA LEU A 115 -9.01 -11.78 1.26
C LEU A 115 -7.57 -11.25 1.23
N ALA A 116 -6.56 -12.13 1.27
CA ALA A 116 -5.15 -11.77 1.11
C ALA A 116 -4.86 -11.17 -0.27
N HIS A 117 -5.58 -11.61 -1.30
CA HIS A 117 -5.52 -11.04 -2.65
C HIS A 117 -6.54 -9.91 -2.89
N GLY A 118 -7.04 -9.30 -1.82
CA GLY A 118 -7.81 -8.07 -1.88
C GLY A 118 -9.29 -8.22 -2.19
N ALA A 119 -9.88 -9.41 -2.09
CA ALA A 119 -11.33 -9.56 -2.17
C ALA A 119 -12.03 -8.71 -1.10
N ASP A 120 -13.14 -8.08 -1.50
CA ASP A 120 -13.93 -7.22 -0.60
C ASP A 120 -15.05 -8.05 0.06
N PRO A 121 -15.02 -8.25 1.39
CA PRO A 121 -16.08 -8.97 2.10
C PRO A 121 -17.42 -8.23 2.08
N ASN A 122 -17.43 -6.93 1.78
CA ASN A 122 -18.65 -6.13 1.71
C ASN A 122 -19.19 -6.00 0.27
N ALA A 123 -18.49 -6.55 -0.73
CA ALA A 123 -18.97 -6.59 -2.10
C ALA A 123 -20.33 -7.28 -2.15
N LYS A 124 -21.30 -6.65 -2.82
CA LYS A 124 -22.67 -7.13 -2.92
C LYS A 124 -22.88 -7.92 -4.21
N ASP A 125 -23.60 -9.03 -4.11
CA ASP A 125 -24.13 -9.76 -5.26
C ASP A 125 -25.40 -9.09 -5.82
N LYS A 126 -26.02 -9.72 -6.84
CA LYS A 126 -27.27 -9.22 -7.46
C LYS A 126 -28.47 -9.15 -6.51
N THR A 127 -28.45 -9.90 -5.41
CA THR A 127 -29.52 -9.86 -4.40
C THR A 127 -29.30 -8.74 -3.39
N GLY A 128 -28.16 -8.04 -3.47
CA GLY A 128 -27.74 -7.03 -2.51
C GLY A 128 -27.10 -7.63 -1.26
N ALA A 129 -26.96 -8.96 -1.18
CA ALA A 129 -26.25 -9.63 -0.11
C ALA A 129 -24.75 -9.40 -0.29
N SER A 130 -24.07 -9.01 0.79
CA SER A 130 -22.61 -8.95 0.82
C SER A 130 -22.01 -10.36 0.96
N ALA A 131 -20.77 -10.55 0.50
CA ALA A 131 -20.06 -11.82 0.69
C ALA A 131 -19.98 -12.21 2.18
N ARG A 132 -19.82 -11.22 3.07
CA ARG A 132 -19.87 -11.40 4.51
C ARG A 132 -21.23 -11.90 5.01
N SER A 133 -22.33 -11.37 4.48
CA SER A 133 -23.68 -11.79 4.90
C SER A 133 -24.07 -13.19 4.42
N THR A 134 -23.40 -13.72 3.40
CA THR A 134 -23.61 -15.10 2.92
C THR A 134 -22.66 -16.12 3.56
N ALA A 135 -21.86 -15.70 4.55
CA ALA A 135 -20.96 -16.59 5.26
C ALA A 135 -21.70 -17.74 5.94
N ALA A 136 -21.20 -18.96 5.71
CA ALA A 136 -21.61 -20.12 6.49
C ALA A 136 -21.32 -19.86 7.98
N ALA A 137 -22.12 -20.47 8.86
CA ALA A 137 -21.95 -20.39 10.32
C ALA A 137 -20.72 -21.19 10.80
N VAL A 138 -19.55 -20.85 10.28
CA VAL A 138 -18.25 -21.45 10.56
C VAL A 138 -17.46 -20.46 11.41
N LYS A 139 -17.08 -20.87 12.61
CA LYS A 139 -16.32 -20.02 13.55
C LYS A 139 -15.07 -19.43 12.90
N GLU A 140 -14.34 -20.22 12.13
CA GLU A 140 -13.11 -19.81 11.46
C GLU A 140 -13.35 -18.65 10.45
N LEU A 141 -14.49 -18.66 9.73
CA LEU A 141 -14.84 -17.55 8.83
C LEU A 141 -15.11 -16.26 9.61
N ALA A 142 -15.81 -16.35 10.74
CA ALA A 142 -16.05 -15.20 11.61
C ALA A 142 -14.73 -14.65 12.18
N ASP A 143 -13.80 -15.53 12.54
CA ASP A 143 -12.48 -15.12 13.06
C ASP A 143 -11.61 -14.48 11.96
N LEU A 144 -11.69 -14.94 10.71
CA LEU A 144 -11.05 -14.28 9.56
C LEU A 144 -11.64 -12.88 9.32
N LEU A 145 -12.97 -12.75 9.34
CA LEU A 145 -13.63 -11.46 9.16
C LEU A 145 -13.30 -10.46 10.28
N LYS A 146 -13.15 -10.91 11.54
CA LYS A 146 -12.66 -10.05 12.63
C LYS A 146 -11.22 -9.58 12.40
N GLN A 147 -10.34 -10.45 11.91
CA GLN A 147 -8.97 -10.06 11.54
C GLN A 147 -8.98 -9.02 10.42
N TRP A 148 -9.83 -9.22 9.42
CA TRP A 148 -10.04 -8.27 8.34
C TRP A 148 -10.60 -6.94 8.85
N ASP A 149 -11.56 -6.93 9.76
CA ASP A 149 -12.11 -5.69 10.33
C ASP A 149 -11.03 -4.89 11.10
N ALA A 150 -10.12 -5.58 11.78
CA ALA A 150 -9.07 -4.93 12.57
C ALA A 150 -7.93 -4.35 11.71
N ARG A 151 -7.56 -5.03 10.61
CA ARG A 151 -6.36 -4.70 9.81
C ARG A 151 -6.64 -4.30 8.37
N GLY A 152 -7.88 -4.44 7.91
CA GLY A 152 -8.33 -4.15 6.56
C GLY A 152 -7.57 -4.96 5.50
N ALA A 153 -7.16 -4.27 4.44
CA ALA A 153 -6.43 -4.83 3.31
C ALA A 153 -5.16 -5.61 3.71
N MET A 154 -4.53 -5.24 4.82
CA MET A 154 -3.25 -5.81 5.28
C MET A 154 -3.41 -6.99 6.24
N ALA A 155 -4.65 -7.45 6.50
CA ALA A 155 -4.90 -8.45 7.54
C ALA A 155 -4.21 -9.80 7.32
N PHE A 156 -3.94 -10.15 6.06
CA PHE A 156 -3.41 -11.44 5.65
C PHE A 156 -2.15 -11.33 4.79
N GLU A 157 -1.48 -10.17 4.84
CA GLU A 157 -0.16 -10.01 4.24
C GLU A 157 0.88 -10.80 5.04
N ASP A 158 1.93 -11.25 4.36
CA ASP A 158 3.09 -11.82 5.04
C ASP A 158 3.81 -10.77 5.89
N GLU A 159 4.44 -11.20 6.97
CA GLU A 159 5.23 -10.32 7.83
C GLU A 159 6.38 -9.65 7.06
N PRO A 160 6.71 -8.39 7.35
CA PRO A 160 7.78 -7.70 6.63
C PRO A 160 9.11 -8.44 6.73
N GLY A 161 9.74 -8.65 5.58
CA GLY A 161 11.01 -9.35 5.45
C GLY A 161 10.88 -10.87 5.42
N ALA A 162 9.65 -11.41 5.38
CA ALA A 162 9.43 -12.85 5.21
C ALA A 162 10.00 -13.36 3.87
N TRP A 163 9.97 -12.53 2.83
CA TRP A 163 10.45 -12.88 1.49
C TRP A 163 11.86 -12.32 1.22
N ILE A 164 12.72 -13.19 0.70
CA ILE A 164 14.02 -12.82 0.14
C ILE A 164 13.91 -12.84 -1.38
N ARG A 165 14.42 -11.80 -2.03
CA ARG A 165 14.53 -11.69 -3.50
C ARG A 165 15.96 -11.98 -3.93
N GLU A 166 16.10 -12.91 -4.88
CA GLU A 166 17.34 -13.24 -5.57
C GLU A 166 17.13 -13.13 -7.08
N GLU A 167 18.20 -12.88 -7.83
CA GLU A 167 18.15 -12.94 -9.30
C GLU A 167 18.68 -14.30 -9.75
N ARG A 168 17.86 -15.06 -10.48
CA ARG A 168 18.23 -16.37 -11.06
C ARG A 168 17.81 -16.39 -12.52
N ASP A 169 18.73 -16.76 -13.42
CA ASP A 169 18.48 -16.82 -14.87
C ASP A 169 17.89 -15.53 -15.47
N GLY A 170 18.24 -14.36 -14.91
CA GLY A 170 17.75 -13.06 -15.35
C GLY A 170 16.30 -12.75 -14.93
N GLN A 171 15.75 -13.50 -13.97
CA GLN A 171 14.44 -13.28 -13.39
C GLN A 171 14.54 -13.19 -11.86
N SER A 172 13.67 -12.37 -11.26
CA SER A 172 13.54 -12.31 -9.81
C SER A 172 12.89 -13.58 -9.28
N TYR A 173 13.55 -14.21 -8.32
CA TYR A 173 13.13 -15.38 -7.59
C TYR A 173 12.90 -15.01 -6.13
N TYR A 174 11.73 -15.35 -5.59
CA TYR A 174 11.33 -15.04 -4.23
C TYR A 174 11.22 -16.33 -3.42
N TRP A 175 11.77 -16.33 -2.21
CA TRP A 175 11.67 -17.47 -1.31
C TRP A 175 11.56 -17.05 0.15
N LYS A 176 10.87 -17.89 0.94
CA LYS A 176 10.70 -17.75 2.39
C LYS A 176 11.62 -18.73 3.12
N PRO A 177 12.60 -18.25 3.90
CA PRO A 177 13.44 -19.12 4.71
C PRO A 177 12.67 -19.91 5.77
N ALA A 178 11.57 -19.35 6.29
CA ALA A 178 10.83 -19.93 7.41
C ALA A 178 10.14 -21.27 7.08
N ASN A 179 9.70 -21.46 5.84
CA ASN A 179 8.93 -22.65 5.43
C ASN A 179 9.37 -23.23 4.07
N GLY A 180 10.34 -22.64 3.39
CA GLY A 180 10.83 -23.08 2.08
C GLY A 180 9.89 -22.78 0.90
N GLU A 181 8.84 -22.01 1.11
CA GLU A 181 7.96 -21.55 0.04
C GLU A 181 8.76 -20.71 -0.97
N SER A 182 8.53 -20.91 -2.27
CA SER A 182 9.21 -20.12 -3.30
C SER A 182 8.36 -19.92 -4.54
N ARG A 183 8.66 -18.85 -5.27
CA ARG A 183 7.93 -18.43 -6.47
C ARG A 183 8.77 -17.51 -7.34
N TRP A 184 8.50 -17.52 -8.64
CA TRP A 184 9.07 -16.56 -9.61
C TRP A 184 8.21 -15.29 -9.73
N ALA A 185 6.94 -15.35 -9.32
CA ALA A 185 6.06 -14.19 -9.26
C ALA A 185 6.35 -13.36 -8.01
N VAL A 186 6.20 -12.04 -8.10
CA VAL A 186 6.30 -11.14 -6.95
C VAL A 186 5.23 -11.52 -5.92
N PRO A 187 5.59 -11.79 -4.66
CA PRO A 187 4.62 -12.03 -3.60
C PRO A 187 3.71 -10.80 -3.40
N PRO A 188 2.42 -10.97 -3.08
CA PRO A 188 1.52 -9.85 -2.81
C PRO A 188 2.07 -8.85 -1.79
N SER A 189 2.70 -9.32 -0.71
CA SER A 189 3.27 -8.45 0.32
C SER A 189 4.46 -7.59 -0.16
N CYS A 190 5.15 -8.01 -1.23
CA CYS A 190 6.24 -7.26 -1.86
C CYS A 190 5.77 -6.37 -3.01
N ALA A 191 4.48 -6.39 -3.37
CA ALA A 191 3.94 -5.67 -4.52
C ALA A 191 3.40 -4.26 -4.17
N TRP A 192 3.57 -3.81 -2.93
CA TRP A 192 3.19 -2.45 -2.51
C TRP A 192 4.08 -1.39 -3.15
N GLN A 193 3.45 -0.30 -3.61
CA GLN A 193 4.09 0.84 -4.24
C GLN A 193 3.62 2.14 -3.58
N ARG A 194 4.52 3.11 -3.43
CA ARG A 194 4.19 4.46 -2.95
C ARG A 194 3.80 5.34 -4.13
N VAL A 195 2.63 5.96 -4.07
CA VAL A 195 2.17 6.93 -5.07
C VAL A 195 2.41 8.33 -4.53
N THR A 196 3.17 9.13 -5.29
CA THR A 196 3.48 10.52 -4.96
C THR A 196 2.90 11.47 -5.99
N VAL A 197 2.45 12.65 -5.54
CA VAL A 197 2.08 13.78 -6.39
C VAL A 197 2.94 14.96 -5.99
N GLN A 198 3.68 15.54 -6.94
CA GLN A 198 4.64 16.63 -6.66
C GLN A 198 5.67 16.28 -5.56
N GLY A 199 6.11 15.02 -5.50
CA GLY A 199 7.02 14.53 -4.46
C GLY A 199 6.36 14.21 -3.12
N HIS A 200 5.08 14.52 -2.94
CA HIS A 200 4.34 14.24 -1.72
C HIS A 200 3.65 12.88 -1.77
N PRO A 201 3.85 11.97 -0.79
CA PRO A 201 3.11 10.72 -0.70
C PRO A 201 1.61 10.97 -0.49
N ILE A 202 0.80 10.38 -1.36
CA ILE A 202 -0.66 10.50 -1.35
C ILE A 202 -1.33 9.19 -0.92
N LYS A 203 -0.87 8.06 -1.47
CA LYS A 203 -1.40 6.75 -1.13
C LYS A 203 -0.41 5.65 -1.47
N TYR A 204 -0.75 4.43 -1.10
CA TYR A 204 -0.03 3.22 -1.42
C TYR A 204 -0.96 2.27 -2.14
N ILE A 205 -0.45 1.63 -3.18
CA ILE A 205 -1.19 0.69 -4.00
C ILE A 205 -0.44 -0.63 -4.09
N ASN A 206 -1.16 -1.75 -4.04
CA ASN A 206 -0.60 -3.05 -4.32
C ASN A 206 -0.80 -3.35 -5.80
N SER A 207 0.29 -3.43 -6.56
CA SER A 207 0.23 -3.58 -8.02
C SER A 207 -0.31 -4.94 -8.47
N LEU A 208 -0.29 -5.95 -7.60
CA LEU A 208 -0.78 -7.30 -7.89
C LEU A 208 -2.25 -7.47 -7.48
N THR A 209 -2.63 -7.00 -6.29
CA THR A 209 -3.99 -7.21 -5.74
C THR A 209 -4.96 -6.06 -6.05
N GLY A 210 -4.45 -4.91 -6.46
CA GLY A 210 -5.22 -3.68 -6.67
C GLY A 210 -5.73 -3.05 -5.38
N GLN A 211 -5.25 -3.49 -4.21
CA GLN A 211 -5.59 -2.87 -2.93
C GLN A 211 -4.94 -1.50 -2.79
N GLU A 212 -5.59 -0.61 -2.06
CA GLU A 212 -5.08 0.74 -1.78
C GLU A 212 -5.18 1.06 -0.29
N THR A 213 -4.29 1.92 0.20
CA THR A 213 -4.30 2.46 1.57
C THR A 213 -3.60 3.82 1.61
N THR A 214 -4.01 4.70 2.51
CA THR A 214 -3.35 5.99 2.77
C THR A 214 -2.28 5.89 3.85
N ARG A 215 -2.33 4.84 4.68
CA ARG A 215 -1.32 4.52 5.68
C ARG A 215 -0.18 3.71 5.07
N VAL A 216 1.04 3.97 5.51
CA VAL A 216 2.26 3.23 5.11
C VAL A 216 2.05 1.74 5.38
N PRO A 217 2.08 0.87 4.35
CA PRO A 217 2.06 -0.57 4.54
C PRO A 217 3.29 -1.01 5.35
N PRO A 218 3.18 -1.95 6.29
CA PRO A 218 4.33 -2.48 7.04
C PRO A 218 5.46 -3.00 6.14
N ALA A 219 5.13 -3.52 4.95
CA ALA A 219 6.11 -3.95 3.95
C ALA A 219 7.00 -2.82 3.43
N LEU A 220 6.54 -1.56 3.49
CA LEU A 220 7.31 -0.37 3.10
C LEU A 220 7.88 0.38 4.32
N ALA A 221 7.65 -0.13 5.53
CA ALA A 221 8.06 0.49 6.79
C ALA A 221 9.53 0.18 7.16
N TRP A 222 10.43 0.29 6.17
CA TRP A 222 11.86 0.05 6.35
C TRP A 222 12.62 1.37 6.44
N ALA A 223 13.71 1.38 7.22
CA ALA A 223 14.66 2.47 7.31
C ALA A 223 16.08 1.91 7.17
N ARG A 224 16.95 2.67 6.49
CA ARG A 224 18.38 2.36 6.44
C ARG A 224 19.04 2.83 7.73
N VAL A 225 19.74 1.93 8.39
CA VAL A 225 20.42 2.21 9.66
C VAL A 225 21.90 1.89 9.51
N THR A 226 22.76 2.77 10.02
CA THR A 226 24.20 2.55 10.12
C THR A 226 24.53 2.32 11.59
N ALA A 227 24.97 1.11 11.93
CA ALA A 227 25.36 0.74 13.28
C ALA A 227 26.67 1.44 13.69
N ALA A 228 27.00 1.38 14.98
CA ALA A 228 28.18 2.03 15.56
C ALA A 228 29.50 1.51 14.97
N ASP A 229 29.54 0.26 14.49
CA ASP A 229 30.70 -0.33 13.80
C ASP A 229 30.81 0.08 12.32
N GLY A 230 29.89 0.93 11.84
CA GLY A 230 29.80 1.36 10.45
C GLY A 230 29.08 0.36 9.54
N SER A 231 28.62 -0.78 10.05
CA SER A 231 27.83 -1.74 9.27
C SER A 231 26.45 -1.16 8.95
N ALA A 232 25.97 -1.45 7.74
CA ALA A 232 24.71 -0.93 7.26
C ALA A 232 23.65 -2.04 7.26
N LEU A 233 22.55 -1.80 7.97
CA LEU A 233 21.44 -2.73 8.14
C LEU A 233 20.11 -2.06 7.76
N TRP A 234 19.07 -2.87 7.59
CA TRP A 234 17.72 -2.37 7.38
C TRP A 234 16.86 -2.69 8.58
N LEU A 235 16.16 -1.70 9.12
CA LEU A 235 15.23 -1.87 10.23
C LEU A 235 13.81 -1.66 9.72
N ASN A 236 12.95 -2.66 9.91
CA ASN A 236 11.51 -2.48 9.78
C ASN A 236 10.96 -1.95 11.10
N TRP A 237 10.51 -0.71 11.12
CA TRP A 237 10.03 -0.07 12.36
C TRP A 237 8.61 -0.48 12.73
N ALA A 238 7.82 -0.99 11.78
CA ALA A 238 6.46 -1.47 12.06
C ALA A 238 6.49 -2.85 12.77
N SER A 239 7.39 -3.75 12.37
CA SER A 239 7.54 -5.07 12.98
C SER A 239 8.69 -5.17 13.99
N ARG A 240 9.55 -4.14 14.10
CA ARG A 240 10.79 -4.13 14.90
C ARG A 240 11.79 -5.22 14.48
N VAL A 241 11.73 -5.66 13.24
CA VAL A 241 12.66 -6.65 12.66
C VAL A 241 13.83 -5.93 11.99
N ALA A 242 15.05 -6.41 12.24
CA ALA A 242 16.24 -5.97 11.52
C ALA A 242 16.70 -7.02 10.51
N SER A 243 17.03 -6.59 9.30
CA SER A 243 17.71 -7.40 8.30
C SER A 243 19.18 -7.00 8.26
N ALA A 244 20.07 -7.96 8.54
CA ALA A 244 21.52 -7.78 8.48
C ALA A 244 22.05 -7.68 7.04
N ALA A 245 21.17 -7.58 6.04
CA ALA A 245 21.56 -7.53 4.65
C ALA A 245 22.04 -6.14 4.24
N ALA A 246 23.16 -6.08 3.52
CA ALA A 246 23.60 -4.87 2.83
C ALA A 246 22.58 -4.47 1.74
N THR A 247 21.91 -5.46 1.14
CA THR A 247 20.88 -5.30 0.11
C THR A 247 19.54 -4.87 0.69
N ALA A 248 18.82 -4.06 -0.07
CA ALA A 248 17.48 -3.63 0.30
C ALA A 248 16.51 -4.83 0.40
N PRO A 249 15.59 -4.82 1.39
CA PRO A 249 14.52 -5.81 1.51
C PRO A 249 13.75 -6.02 0.20
N ALA A 250 13.23 -7.23 -0.01
CA ALA A 250 12.47 -7.60 -1.20
C ALA A 250 11.22 -6.73 -1.44
N GLU A 251 10.69 -6.15 -0.37
CA GLU A 251 9.49 -5.34 -0.38
C GLU A 251 9.73 -3.89 -0.78
N LEU A 252 10.98 -3.41 -0.74
CA LEU A 252 11.29 -2.02 -1.11
C LEU A 252 11.45 -1.87 -2.62
N PRO A 253 10.65 -1.00 -3.28
CA PRO A 253 10.92 -0.55 -4.64
C PRO A 253 12.30 0.14 -4.72
N ALA A 254 12.98 -0.01 -5.85
CA ALA A 254 14.36 0.47 -6.02
C ALA A 254 14.50 1.99 -5.73
N GLU A 255 13.53 2.79 -6.17
CA GLU A 255 13.53 4.24 -5.94
C GLU A 255 13.42 4.59 -4.46
N LEU A 256 12.51 3.93 -3.73
CA LEU A 256 12.34 4.14 -2.29
C LEU A 256 13.57 3.66 -1.51
N ALA A 257 14.16 2.52 -1.91
CA ALA A 257 15.39 2.04 -1.31
C ALA A 257 16.56 3.03 -1.50
N ALA A 258 16.66 3.65 -2.68
CA ALA A 258 17.67 4.67 -2.96
C ALA A 258 17.45 5.94 -2.13
N GLU A 259 16.21 6.43 -2.02
CA GLU A 259 15.85 7.57 -1.17
C GLU A 259 16.22 7.32 0.31
N LEU A 260 15.83 6.16 0.85
CA LEU A 260 16.13 5.80 2.24
C LEU A 260 17.63 5.64 2.48
N ALA A 261 18.39 5.23 1.45
CA ALA A 261 19.85 5.12 1.53
C ALA A 261 20.56 6.48 1.55
N MET A 262 19.93 7.55 1.07
CA MET A 262 20.50 8.91 1.14
C MET A 262 20.45 9.50 2.55
N HIS A 263 19.53 9.03 3.38
CA HIS A 263 19.29 9.54 4.72
C HIS A 263 19.31 8.42 5.75
N PRO A 264 20.45 7.73 5.91
CA PRO A 264 20.54 6.69 6.92
C PRO A 264 20.31 7.28 8.31
N ASN A 265 19.79 6.46 9.22
CA ASN A 265 19.54 6.83 10.61
C ASN A 265 18.53 7.96 10.84
N ARG A 266 17.86 8.45 9.78
CA ARG A 266 16.86 9.51 9.89
C ARG A 266 15.63 9.01 10.66
N ARG A 267 15.32 9.70 11.75
CA ARG A 267 14.12 9.54 12.57
C ARG A 267 13.84 10.85 13.29
N TRP A 268 12.62 11.00 13.79
CA TRP A 268 12.18 12.21 14.47
C TRP A 268 11.66 11.85 15.86
N TYR A 269 12.03 12.64 16.85
CA TYR A 269 11.53 12.51 18.21
C TYR A 269 10.27 13.36 18.37
N ASN A 270 9.15 12.71 18.69
CA ASN A 270 7.91 13.39 19.03
C ASN A 270 7.96 13.79 20.51
N THR A 271 8.01 15.09 20.78
CA THR A 271 8.12 15.64 22.14
C THR A 271 6.87 15.47 22.99
N ALA A 272 5.69 15.26 22.39
CA ALA A 272 4.45 15.01 23.11
C ALA A 272 4.33 13.55 23.55
N THR A 273 4.56 12.61 22.62
CA THR A 273 4.44 11.17 22.90
C THR A 273 5.71 10.57 23.51
N ARG A 274 6.85 11.28 23.38
CA ARG A 274 8.20 10.82 23.75
C ARG A 274 8.65 9.57 22.98
N GLU A 275 8.18 9.44 21.74
CA GLU A 275 8.51 8.33 20.86
C GLU A 275 9.28 8.78 19.63
N TYR A 276 10.17 7.91 19.14
CA TYR A 276 10.81 8.10 17.84
C TYR A 276 9.91 7.57 16.72
N VAL A 277 9.75 8.37 15.67
CA VAL A 277 9.04 8.01 14.44
C VAL A 277 10.00 8.05 13.24
N TYR A 278 9.69 7.26 12.22
CA TYR A 278 10.48 7.19 10.97
C TYR A 278 9.75 7.82 9.78
N THR A 279 8.58 8.39 10.00
CA THR A 279 7.84 9.13 8.97
C THR A 279 8.15 10.61 9.10
N ASP A 280 8.39 11.25 7.96
CA ASP A 280 8.67 12.68 7.92
C ASP A 280 7.50 13.49 8.54
N PRO A 281 7.77 14.37 9.53
CA PRO A 281 6.78 15.23 10.16
C PRO A 281 6.03 16.14 9.19
N ALA A 282 6.58 16.43 8.00
CA ALA A 282 5.85 17.11 6.94
C ALA A 282 4.55 16.37 6.55
N TYR A 283 4.47 15.07 6.85
CA TYR A 283 3.31 14.20 6.59
C TYR A 283 2.55 13.80 7.86
N ALA A 284 2.81 14.47 9.00
CA ALA A 284 2.10 14.22 10.25
C ALA A 284 0.61 14.59 10.20
N THR A 285 0.24 15.49 9.28
CA THR A 285 -1.15 15.79 8.95
C THR A 285 -1.56 15.07 7.67
N PRO A 286 -2.86 14.83 7.42
CA PRO A 286 -3.31 14.29 6.14
C PRO A 286 -3.26 15.32 5.00
N TRP A 287 -3.01 16.60 5.29
CA TRP A 287 -2.94 17.64 4.27
C TRP A 287 -1.60 17.65 3.55
N ARG A 288 -1.64 17.85 2.23
CA ARG A 288 -0.49 18.10 1.37
C ARG A 288 -0.69 19.44 0.69
N GLU A 289 0.31 20.31 0.81
CA GLU A 289 0.39 21.50 -0.01
C GLU A 289 0.85 21.08 -1.41
N LEU A 290 0.05 21.42 -2.41
CA LEU A 290 0.28 21.14 -3.82
C LEU A 290 0.16 22.45 -4.61
N VAL A 291 0.69 22.45 -5.83
CA VAL A 291 0.63 23.62 -6.73
C VAL A 291 -0.29 23.32 -7.90
N ASP A 292 -1.24 24.21 -8.17
CA ASP A 292 -2.08 24.10 -9.36
C ASP A 292 -1.28 24.43 -10.62
N GLU A 293 -1.28 23.52 -11.60
CA GLU A 293 -0.45 23.65 -12.80
C GLU A 293 -0.86 24.83 -13.70
N ALA A 294 -2.12 25.26 -13.64
CA ALA A 294 -2.65 26.31 -14.50
C ALA A 294 -2.35 27.72 -13.94
N SER A 295 -2.52 27.90 -12.63
CA SER A 295 -2.38 29.19 -11.96
C SER A 295 -1.04 29.38 -11.24
N GLY A 296 -0.35 28.28 -10.90
CA GLY A 296 0.82 28.29 -10.02
C GLY A 296 0.49 28.59 -8.55
N ALA A 297 -0.79 28.70 -8.19
CA ALA A 297 -1.21 28.97 -6.82
C ALA A 297 -1.16 27.68 -5.97
N PRO A 298 -0.78 27.77 -4.69
CA PRO A 298 -0.84 26.63 -3.79
C PRO A 298 -2.30 26.29 -3.46
N PHE A 299 -2.58 25.00 -3.33
CA PHE A 299 -3.81 24.46 -2.78
C PHE A 299 -3.48 23.27 -1.89
N PHE A 300 -4.43 22.83 -1.07
CA PHE A 300 -4.22 21.78 -0.09
C PHE A 300 -5.13 20.60 -0.41
N PHE A 301 -4.56 19.40 -0.41
CA PHE A 301 -5.26 18.15 -0.63
C PHE A 301 -5.18 17.27 0.63
N ASN A 302 -6.31 16.76 1.09
CA ASN A 302 -6.38 15.84 2.22
C ASN A 302 -6.33 14.40 1.70
N VAL A 303 -5.27 13.67 2.06
CA VAL A 303 -5.06 12.30 1.57
C VAL A 303 -6.06 11.29 2.13
N GLU A 304 -6.69 11.56 3.27
CA GLU A 304 -7.63 10.65 3.92
C GLU A 304 -9.05 10.84 3.40
N THR A 305 -9.49 12.09 3.23
CA THR A 305 -10.86 12.39 2.79
C THR A 305 -10.97 12.59 1.28
N GLY A 306 -9.88 12.93 0.60
CA GLY A 306 -9.88 13.33 -0.80
C GLY A 306 -10.29 14.80 -1.02
N ASP A 307 -10.52 15.55 0.05
CA ASP A 307 -10.95 16.95 -0.01
C ASP A 307 -9.83 17.86 -0.54
N THR A 308 -10.21 18.90 -1.26
CA THR A 308 -9.32 19.98 -1.69
C THR A 308 -9.79 21.33 -1.17
N THR A 309 -8.85 22.21 -0.85
CA THR A 309 -9.14 23.60 -0.48
C THR A 309 -8.03 24.54 -0.94
N TRP A 310 -8.39 25.79 -1.23
CA TRP A 310 -7.44 26.86 -1.53
C TRP A 310 -7.06 27.66 -0.28
N GLU A 311 -7.76 27.45 0.83
CA GLU A 311 -7.49 28.09 2.10
C GLU A 311 -6.53 27.23 2.93
N LEU A 312 -5.59 27.88 3.63
CA LEU A 312 -4.65 27.18 4.52
C LEU A 312 -5.44 26.41 5.59
N PRO A 313 -5.33 25.07 5.67
CA PRO A 313 -6.01 24.30 6.70
C PRO A 313 -5.47 24.64 8.09
N ALA A 314 -6.34 24.70 9.10
CA ALA A 314 -5.94 24.99 10.48
C ALA A 314 -4.85 24.04 10.99
N ALA A 315 -4.84 22.78 10.56
CA ALA A 315 -3.79 21.81 10.93
C ALA A 315 -2.37 22.22 10.47
N LEU A 316 -2.25 22.98 9.38
CA LEU A 316 -0.98 23.49 8.85
C LEU A 316 -0.66 24.92 9.29
N ALA A 317 -1.64 25.61 9.91
CA ALA A 317 -1.57 27.04 10.25
C ALA A 317 -0.88 27.34 11.60
N TRP A 318 -0.36 26.33 12.29
CA TRP A 318 0.38 26.52 13.53
C TRP A 318 1.75 27.16 13.25
N THR A 319 2.01 28.29 13.91
CA THR A 319 3.29 28.98 13.91
C THR A 319 3.89 29.00 15.30
N GLU A 320 5.20 28.87 15.38
CA GLU A 320 5.97 29.02 16.61
C GLU A 320 6.29 30.50 16.82
N VAL A 321 6.07 31.00 18.03
CA VAL A 321 6.37 32.37 18.44
C VAL A 321 7.29 32.34 19.66
N ILE A 322 8.38 33.09 19.55
CA ILE A 322 9.32 33.32 20.65
C ILE A 322 9.29 34.82 20.90
N GLU A 323 8.75 35.24 22.04
CA GLU A 323 8.80 36.65 22.41
C GLU A 323 10.26 37.06 22.65
N SER A 324 10.68 38.14 22.00
CA SER A 324 11.91 38.81 22.42
C SER A 324 11.56 39.59 23.67
N SER A 325 12.29 39.36 24.77
CA SER A 325 12.26 40.30 25.88
C SER A 325 12.81 41.63 25.33
N SER A 326 11.92 42.53 24.91
CA SER A 326 12.28 43.92 24.75
C SER A 326 12.55 44.45 26.15
N GLY A 327 13.77 44.22 26.62
CA GLY A 327 14.38 45.06 27.64
C GLY A 327 14.43 46.47 27.08
N ALA A 328 13.31 47.17 27.18
CA ALA A 328 13.33 48.60 27.39
C ALA A 328 14.25 48.83 28.59
N ASP A 329 15.18 49.75 28.44
CA ASP A 329 16.07 50.25 29.49
C ASP A 329 17.27 49.35 29.82
N GLY A 330 18.27 49.42 28.94
CA GLY A 330 19.57 49.96 29.33
C GLY A 330 20.22 49.45 30.62
N GLU A 331 20.26 48.15 30.87
CA GLU A 331 21.24 47.58 31.80
C GLU A 331 22.01 46.45 31.12
N SER A 332 23.33 46.64 31.06
CA SER A 332 24.32 45.69 30.59
C SER A 332 24.36 44.46 31.49
N GLY A 333 23.36 43.60 31.38
CA GLY A 333 23.30 42.28 31.98
C GLY A 333 23.44 41.23 30.89
N SER A 334 24.54 40.49 30.91
CA SER A 334 24.81 39.38 30.00
C SER A 334 23.75 38.28 30.16
N GLY A 335 22.81 38.22 29.23
CA GLY A 335 21.81 37.16 29.17
C GLY A 335 20.54 37.68 28.53
N SER A 336 20.48 37.72 27.19
CA SER A 336 19.19 37.81 26.52
C SER A 336 18.46 36.50 26.78
N GLU A 337 17.71 36.41 27.88
CA GLU A 337 16.78 35.30 28.07
C GLU A 337 15.75 35.37 26.94
N ALA A 338 15.70 34.32 26.13
CA ALA A 338 14.61 34.18 25.17
C ALA A 338 13.30 34.20 25.95
N GLY A 339 12.37 35.07 25.56
CA GLY A 339 11.06 35.16 26.19
C GLY A 339 10.27 33.86 26.02
N PRO A 340 9.07 33.79 26.62
CA PRO A 340 8.29 32.56 26.61
C PRO A 340 7.97 32.12 25.17
N ARG A 341 8.16 30.82 24.94
CA ARG A 341 7.83 30.14 23.68
C ARG A 341 6.37 29.70 23.71
N TYR A 342 5.62 30.04 22.66
CA TYR A 342 4.25 29.54 22.46
C TYR A 342 3.97 29.31 20.97
N PHE A 343 2.82 28.72 20.68
CA PHE A 343 2.35 28.42 19.33
C PHE A 343 1.02 29.10 19.10
N HIS A 344 0.84 29.67 17.92
CA HIS A 344 -0.40 30.34 17.53
C HIS A 344 -0.88 29.78 16.20
N ASN A 345 -2.17 29.50 16.11
CA ASN A 345 -2.81 29.08 14.88
C ASN A 345 -3.35 30.29 14.13
N THR A 346 -2.80 30.62 12.98
CA THR A 346 -3.19 31.82 12.23
C THR A 346 -4.58 31.74 11.60
N VAL A 347 -5.19 30.55 11.56
CA VAL A 347 -6.52 30.31 10.98
C VAL A 347 -7.59 30.19 12.06
N SER A 348 -7.36 29.38 13.10
CA SER A 348 -8.33 29.22 14.20
C SER A 348 -8.20 30.30 15.28
N GLY A 349 -7.07 31.00 15.36
CA GLY A 349 -6.75 31.96 16.42
C GLY A 349 -6.37 31.31 17.76
N GLU A 350 -6.25 29.99 17.80
CA GLU A 350 -5.89 29.26 19.02
C GLU A 350 -4.43 29.51 19.43
N VAL A 351 -4.18 29.55 20.74
CA VAL A 351 -2.85 29.67 21.33
C VAL A 351 -2.56 28.44 22.18
N ALA A 352 -1.37 27.86 22.00
CA ALA A 352 -0.90 26.72 22.77
C ALA A 352 0.50 27.01 23.35
N TRP A 353 0.69 26.74 24.65
CA TRP A 353 2.00 26.90 25.32
C TRP A 353 2.94 25.71 25.12
N SER A 354 2.48 24.68 24.44
CA SER A 354 3.25 23.50 24.01
C SER A 354 2.95 23.20 22.55
N ALA A 355 3.88 22.52 21.87
CA ALA A 355 3.69 22.15 20.48
C ALA A 355 2.42 21.28 20.34
N PRO A 356 1.44 21.66 19.50
CA PRO A 356 0.19 20.91 19.33
C PRO A 356 0.44 19.53 18.75
N GLU A 357 -0.10 18.45 19.35
CA GLU A 357 0.21 17.04 19.06
C GLU A 357 0.17 16.65 17.56
N GLY A 358 -0.74 17.24 16.78
CA GLY A 358 -0.88 16.99 15.34
C GLY A 358 -0.03 17.89 14.43
N SER A 359 0.76 18.81 14.99
CA SER A 359 1.58 19.74 14.23
C SER A 359 2.99 19.21 14.00
N ARG A 360 3.66 19.68 12.94
CA ARG A 360 5.07 19.37 12.68
C ARG A 360 6.02 19.84 13.80
N HIS A 361 5.59 20.82 14.60
CA HIS A 361 6.42 21.45 15.64
C HIS A 361 6.68 20.55 16.86
N VAL A 362 5.92 19.47 17.01
CA VAL A 362 6.13 18.47 18.07
C VAL A 362 7.34 17.62 17.78
N PHE A 363 7.75 17.56 16.51
CA PHE A 363 8.82 16.70 16.05
C PHE A 363 10.15 17.46 15.99
N VAL A 364 11.18 16.84 16.55
CA VAL A 364 12.57 17.28 16.46
C VAL A 364 13.34 16.20 15.71
N GLU A 365 14.15 16.56 14.72
CA GLU A 365 15.00 15.57 14.04
C GLU A 365 15.98 14.99 15.08
N ALA A 366 15.98 13.66 15.21
CA ALA A 366 16.83 12.98 16.16
C ALA A 366 18.28 13.05 15.68
N SER A 367 19.22 13.27 16.59
CA SER A 367 20.63 13.27 16.24
C SER A 367 21.11 11.83 15.99
N ALA A 368 22.13 11.67 15.14
CA ALA A 368 22.79 10.37 14.98
C ALA A 368 23.44 9.87 16.28
N ALA A 369 23.67 10.74 17.27
CA ALA A 369 24.25 10.36 18.56
C ALA A 369 23.24 9.65 19.49
N ASP A 370 21.94 9.75 19.22
CA ASP A 370 20.90 9.11 20.05
C ASP A 370 20.71 7.60 19.73
N LEU A 371 21.47 7.05 18.78
CA LEU A 371 21.26 5.72 18.18
C LEU A 371 21.69 4.54 19.04
#